data_AF-A0A7Y4UIU1-F1
#
_entry.id   AF-A0A7Y4UIU1-F1
#
_cell.length_a   1.000
_cell.length_b   1.000
_cell.length_c   1.000
_cell.angle_alpha   90.00
_cell.angle_beta   90.00
_cell.angle_gamma   90.00
#
_symmetry.space_group_name_H-M   'P 1'
#
loop_
_entity.id
_entity.type
_entity.pdbx_description
1 polymer ?
#
loop_
_entity_poly.entity_id
_entity_poly.type
_entity_poly.pdbx_seq_one_letter_code
_entity_poly.pdbx_strand_id
1 'polypeptide(L)'
;MKTILAAVLLVLTWAAVSEAQSENRAPVYVTLWFDTEDYVLPQSDDAAKRLAEMLTRLGVKATFKLVGEKVRVLNQRKRTDVIAALKKHEIGYHSNTHSQQPTIAVELQHMNWEEGHQAFFERERQGVHDILNTFNVVPSCYGQPGSSWVPQSYPALQDLGINVYLDESNHVGINDQPFYYGGMLNITRMRSNVVRMELSGADNLTQAQTKFTAAVERLRKQGGGTISIYYHPCEFIHTEFWDGVNFKRGANPPREQWKLPGMKPVAEIEKAFNDFEQYVKFIKAQKGVQFVTANELKEMYTNAQTRRLLTRDELLRLARATQKEIGFYQFDDAALSATEVYGILVGVFFMSQFEKMKGVSVSQPLEPILSPGTETFFGPARAYQPTAGSKPLTQISLTELWRATLATMTVKRGASQRHAYLPSEIWFGTNSLSPQDYLATVAGAVEHHLTTGNWPDPVPVRKGILGFEKYVAEDSERLWGWVIFPEGFHAPRIVELARLQAWTLKPALLKRR
;
A
#
# COMPACT_ATOMS: atom_id res chain seq x y z
N MET A 1 35.09 48.49 24.17
CA MET A 1 35.44 47.32 23.31
C MET A 1 34.91 45.98 23.85
N LYS A 2 35.05 45.66 25.15
CA LYS A 2 34.61 44.34 25.70
C LYS A 2 33.09 44.08 25.63
N THR A 3 32.25 45.10 25.73
CA THR A 3 30.79 45.00 25.65
C THR A 3 30.25 44.81 24.23
N ILE A 4 30.93 45.36 23.22
CA ILE A 4 30.56 45.18 21.81
C ILE A 4 30.91 43.77 21.34
N LEU A 5 32.05 43.22 21.78
CA LEU A 5 32.44 41.85 21.45
C LEU A 5 31.46 40.79 22.00
N ALA A 6 30.93 41.01 23.20
CA ALA A 6 29.95 40.10 23.82
C ALA A 6 28.60 40.13 23.09
N ALA A 7 28.14 41.30 22.65
CA ALA A 7 26.90 41.44 21.87
C ALA A 7 27.02 40.80 20.47
N VAL A 8 28.17 40.95 19.81
CA VAL A 8 28.43 40.31 18.51
C VAL A 8 28.53 38.79 18.64
N LEU A 9 29.17 38.26 19.70
CA LEU A 9 29.19 36.82 19.96
C LEU A 9 27.78 36.26 20.26
N LEU A 10 26.92 37.00 20.98
CA LEU A 10 25.56 36.55 21.30
C LEU A 10 24.65 36.51 20.06
N VAL A 11 24.82 37.47 19.14
CA VAL A 11 24.06 37.51 17.87
C VAL A 11 24.54 36.41 16.92
N LEU A 12 25.85 36.14 16.87
CA LEU A 12 26.42 35.05 16.07
C LEU A 12 26.02 33.66 16.61
N THR A 13 25.91 33.47 17.93
CA THR A 13 25.41 32.20 18.50
C THR A 13 23.91 32.03 18.31
N TRP A 14 23.10 33.09 18.38
CA TRP A 14 21.68 33.02 18.04
C TRP A 14 21.43 32.74 16.55
N ALA A 15 22.21 33.35 15.65
CA ALA A 15 22.16 33.06 14.22
C ALA A 15 22.57 31.60 13.91
N ALA A 16 23.63 31.10 14.56
CA ALA A 16 24.08 29.71 14.40
C ALA A 16 23.09 28.69 15.02
N VAL A 17 22.42 29.00 16.13
CA VAL A 17 21.38 28.15 16.73
C VAL A 17 20.10 28.18 15.88
N SER A 18 19.76 29.32 15.27
CA SER A 18 18.66 29.47 14.30
C SER A 18 18.92 28.71 13.00
N GLU A 19 20.14 28.76 12.45
CA GLU A 19 20.54 27.98 11.28
C GLU A 19 20.63 26.48 11.59
N ALA A 20 21.15 26.07 12.75
CA ALA A 20 21.17 24.67 13.20
C ALA A 20 19.76 24.12 13.49
N GLN A 21 18.83 24.93 14.01
CA GLN A 21 17.42 24.56 14.10
C GLN A 21 16.73 24.53 12.73
N SER A 22 17.28 25.21 11.71
CA SER A 22 16.78 25.17 10.34
C SER A 22 17.23 23.94 9.54
N GLU A 23 18.25 23.22 10.01
CA GLU A 23 18.74 21.96 9.42
C GLU A 23 17.91 20.75 9.84
N ASN A 24 17.18 20.83 10.96
CA ASN A 24 16.42 19.70 11.51
C ASN A 24 14.89 19.82 11.28
N ARG A 25 14.48 20.26 10.08
CA ARG A 25 13.06 20.20 9.71
C ARG A 25 12.73 18.76 9.30
N ALA A 26 11.66 18.23 9.88
CA ALA A 26 11.20 16.89 9.53
C ALA A 26 10.99 16.75 8.00
N PRO A 27 11.53 15.68 7.39
CA PRO A 27 11.61 15.58 5.94
C PRO A 27 10.22 15.40 5.32
N VAL A 28 9.99 16.07 4.18
CA VAL A 28 8.80 15.87 3.35
C VAL A 28 9.23 15.33 2.00
N TYR A 29 8.67 14.18 1.63
CA TYR A 29 8.95 13.51 0.36
C TYR A 29 7.79 13.72 -0.61
N VAL A 30 8.08 13.95 -1.88
CA VAL A 30 7.08 14.13 -2.93
C VAL A 30 7.25 13.01 -3.95
N THR A 31 6.27 12.13 -4.05
CA THR A 31 6.17 11.21 -5.20
C THR A 31 5.35 11.86 -6.30
N LEU A 32 5.97 12.01 -7.47
CA LEU A 32 5.33 12.49 -8.68
C LEU A 32 5.21 11.32 -9.65
N TRP A 33 3.99 11.02 -10.08
CA TRP A 33 3.74 9.88 -10.94
C TRP A 33 2.72 10.14 -12.04
N PHE A 34 2.82 9.35 -13.12
CA PHE A 34 2.01 9.49 -14.31
C PHE A 34 1.42 8.16 -14.74
N ASP A 35 0.10 8.10 -14.83
CA ASP A 35 -0.60 6.97 -15.46
C ASP A 35 -0.58 7.16 -16.98
N THR A 36 0.29 6.39 -17.63
CA THR A 36 0.57 6.46 -19.06
C THR A 36 -0.29 5.44 -19.80
N GLU A 37 -1.57 5.77 -19.92
CA GLU A 37 -2.64 4.81 -20.20
C GLU A 37 -3.24 4.88 -21.61
N ASP A 38 -3.27 6.06 -22.23
CA ASP A 38 -3.95 6.22 -23.51
C ASP A 38 -3.15 5.60 -24.66
N TYR A 39 -3.58 4.43 -25.12
CA TYR A 39 -3.05 3.74 -26.28
C TYR A 39 -3.88 3.96 -27.55
N VAL A 40 -4.85 4.89 -27.52
CA VAL A 40 -5.73 5.25 -28.63
C VAL A 40 -5.15 6.44 -29.39
N LEU A 41 -4.98 7.60 -28.76
CA LEU A 41 -4.55 8.83 -29.44
C LEU A 41 -3.00 8.91 -29.56
N PRO A 42 -2.42 9.04 -30.77
CA PRO A 42 -0.96 9.18 -30.93
C PRO A 42 -0.34 10.37 -30.20
N GLN A 43 -1.04 11.49 -30.11
CA GLN A 43 -0.57 12.71 -29.45
C GLN A 43 -0.31 12.51 -27.95
N SER A 44 -0.95 11.51 -27.33
CA SER A 44 -0.65 11.13 -25.94
C SER A 44 0.77 10.56 -25.78
N ASP A 45 1.32 9.91 -26.82
CA ASP A 45 2.73 9.50 -26.84
C ASP A 45 3.66 10.73 -26.74
N ASP A 46 3.33 11.81 -27.46
CA ASP A 46 4.10 13.07 -27.44
C ASP A 46 3.97 13.81 -26.11
N ALA A 47 2.79 13.81 -25.51
CA ALA A 47 2.57 14.38 -24.18
C ALA A 47 3.43 13.66 -23.12
N ALA A 48 3.45 12.32 -23.14
CA ALA A 48 4.28 11.52 -22.23
C ALA A 48 5.77 11.82 -22.40
N LYS A 49 6.25 11.91 -23.65
CA LYS A 49 7.62 12.30 -23.96
C LYS A 49 7.94 13.71 -23.46
N ARG A 50 7.08 14.69 -23.71
CA ARG A 50 7.29 16.09 -23.30
C ARG A 50 7.41 16.22 -21.77
N LEU A 51 6.57 15.51 -21.02
CA LEU A 51 6.66 15.45 -19.56
C LEU A 51 7.98 14.83 -19.10
N ALA A 52 8.36 13.66 -19.63
CA ALA A 52 9.60 12.99 -19.28
C ALA A 52 10.84 13.86 -19.59
N GLU A 53 10.91 14.45 -20.77
CA GLU A 53 12.03 15.32 -21.14
C GLU A 53 12.09 16.59 -20.27
N MET A 54 10.95 17.18 -19.94
CA MET A 54 10.86 18.32 -19.02
C MET A 54 11.41 17.98 -17.64
N LEU A 55 10.95 16.89 -17.04
CA LEU A 55 11.38 16.45 -15.72
C LEU A 55 12.87 16.07 -15.71
N THR A 56 13.34 15.40 -16.75
CA THR A 56 14.77 15.15 -16.96
C THR A 56 15.58 16.44 -16.96
N ARG A 57 15.17 17.48 -17.72
CA ARG A 57 15.86 18.79 -17.75
C ARG A 57 15.87 19.47 -16.38
N LEU A 58 14.80 19.29 -15.61
CA LEU A 58 14.70 19.82 -14.24
C LEU A 58 15.47 18.99 -13.21
N GLY A 59 16.06 17.84 -13.59
CA GLY A 59 16.73 16.92 -12.67
C GLY A 59 15.76 16.31 -11.66
N VAL A 60 14.51 16.08 -12.05
CA VAL A 60 13.47 15.45 -11.23
C VAL A 60 13.16 14.08 -11.81
N LYS A 61 13.22 13.03 -10.97
CA LYS A 61 12.84 11.68 -11.37
C LYS A 61 11.41 11.39 -10.91
N ALA A 62 10.48 11.21 -11.86
CA ALA A 62 9.12 10.76 -11.61
C ALA A 62 8.95 9.25 -11.86
N THR A 63 7.76 8.73 -11.58
CA THR A 63 7.35 7.35 -11.88
C THR A 63 6.31 7.34 -13.01
N PHE A 64 6.58 6.71 -14.14
CA PHE A 64 5.62 6.53 -15.22
C PHE A 64 5.08 5.10 -15.18
N LYS A 65 3.79 4.95 -14.83
CA LYS A 65 3.10 3.67 -14.81
C LYS A 65 2.55 3.38 -16.20
N LEU A 66 2.97 2.27 -16.82
CA LEU A 66 2.65 1.94 -18.21
C LEU A 66 1.60 0.83 -18.30
N VAL A 67 0.65 1.02 -19.21
CA VAL A 67 -0.27 -0.04 -19.64
C VAL A 67 0.44 -0.98 -20.61
N GLY A 68 0.23 -2.29 -20.49
CA GLY A 68 0.81 -3.28 -21.43
C GLY A 68 0.47 -2.97 -22.89
N GLU A 69 -0.80 -2.67 -23.18
CA GLU A 69 -1.26 -2.26 -24.51
C GLU A 69 -0.58 -0.97 -25.00
N LYS A 70 -0.34 -0.01 -24.12
CA LYS A 70 0.42 1.20 -24.46
C LYS A 70 1.84 0.86 -24.89
N VAL A 71 2.51 -0.05 -24.19
CA VAL A 71 3.85 -0.51 -24.57
C VAL A 71 3.85 -1.15 -25.96
N ARG A 72 2.89 -2.04 -26.23
CA ARG A 72 2.73 -2.67 -27.55
C ARG A 72 2.49 -1.62 -28.66
N VAL A 73 1.64 -0.64 -28.40
CA VAL A 73 1.35 0.46 -29.35
C VAL A 73 2.58 1.34 -29.60
N LEU A 74 3.36 1.69 -28.58
CA LEU A 74 4.60 2.46 -28.75
C LEU A 74 5.59 1.72 -29.66
N ASN A 75 5.75 0.40 -29.47
CA ASN A 75 6.59 -0.44 -30.32
C ASN A 75 6.06 -0.51 -31.76
N GLN A 76 4.75 -0.73 -31.95
CA GLN A 76 4.12 -0.76 -33.27
C GLN A 76 4.30 0.56 -34.03
N ARG A 77 4.15 1.70 -33.33
CA ARG A 77 4.37 3.05 -33.87
C ARG A 77 5.85 3.42 -34.00
N LYS A 78 6.77 2.54 -33.61
CA LYS A 78 8.23 2.76 -33.62
C LYS A 78 8.65 4.02 -32.85
N ARG A 79 7.95 4.32 -31.73
CA ARG A 79 8.21 5.48 -30.86
C ARG A 79 9.41 5.26 -29.93
N THR A 80 10.57 4.94 -30.52
CA THR A 80 11.81 4.73 -29.78
C THR A 80 12.26 5.99 -29.04
N ASP A 81 11.89 7.16 -29.54
CA ASP A 81 12.12 8.46 -28.91
C ASP A 81 11.35 8.61 -27.58
N VAL A 82 10.09 8.18 -27.53
CA VAL A 82 9.26 8.20 -26.31
C VAL A 82 9.80 7.20 -25.30
N ILE A 83 10.09 5.97 -25.75
CA ILE A 83 10.67 4.92 -24.90
C ILE A 83 12.00 5.40 -24.29
N ALA A 84 12.86 6.06 -25.08
CA ALA A 84 14.13 6.60 -24.60
C ALA A 84 13.96 7.74 -23.57
N ALA A 85 12.94 8.59 -23.73
CA ALA A 85 12.63 9.62 -22.73
C ALA A 85 12.14 9.00 -21.41
N LEU A 86 11.20 8.06 -21.49
CA LEU A 86 10.64 7.36 -20.33
C LEU A 86 11.70 6.55 -19.56
N LYS A 87 12.68 5.93 -20.25
CA LYS A 87 13.80 5.18 -19.62
C LYS A 87 14.65 6.00 -18.64
N LYS A 88 14.56 7.32 -18.67
CA LYS A 88 15.27 8.21 -17.72
C LYS A 88 14.54 8.32 -16.37
N HIS A 89 13.33 7.79 -16.28
CA HIS A 89 12.47 7.83 -15.12
C HIS A 89 12.23 6.42 -14.55
N GLU A 90 11.57 6.36 -13.40
CA GLU A 90 11.13 5.07 -12.88
C GLU A 90 9.91 4.56 -13.67
N ILE A 91 9.87 3.26 -13.94
CA ILE A 91 8.78 2.62 -14.67
C ILE A 91 7.94 1.78 -13.72
N GLY A 92 6.64 2.05 -13.68
CA GLY A 92 5.65 1.24 -12.98
C GLY A 92 4.70 0.54 -13.95
N TYR A 93 3.79 -0.28 -13.42
CA TYR A 93 2.80 -1.04 -14.15
C TYR A 93 1.40 -0.50 -13.92
N HIS A 94 0.60 -0.41 -14.98
CA HIS A 94 -0.76 0.16 -14.93
C HIS A 94 -1.80 -0.72 -15.61
N SER A 95 -1.75 -2.02 -15.37
CA SER A 95 -2.57 -3.05 -16.01
C SER A 95 -2.22 -3.39 -17.46
N ASN A 96 -2.70 -4.54 -17.94
CA ASN A 96 -2.34 -5.06 -19.26
C ASN A 96 -3.15 -4.37 -20.37
N THR A 97 -4.46 -4.23 -20.16
CA THR A 97 -5.41 -3.78 -21.19
C THR A 97 -6.26 -2.58 -20.78
N HIS A 98 -6.06 -2.02 -19.58
CA HIS A 98 -6.66 -0.80 -19.01
C HIS A 98 -8.05 -0.40 -19.51
N SER A 99 -9.05 -0.47 -18.64
CA SER A 99 -10.45 -0.11 -18.93
C SER A 99 -11.19 -0.97 -19.97
N GLN A 100 -10.52 -1.86 -20.73
CA GLN A 100 -11.18 -2.90 -21.51
C GLN A 100 -12.01 -3.83 -20.62
N GLN A 101 -13.17 -4.24 -21.12
CA GLN A 101 -14.16 -4.97 -20.33
C GLN A 101 -14.06 -6.50 -20.49
N PRO A 102 -14.46 -7.27 -19.46
CA PRO A 102 -14.75 -6.81 -18.11
C PRO A 102 -13.50 -6.18 -17.45
N THR A 103 -13.68 -5.10 -16.69
CA THR A 103 -12.60 -4.56 -15.85
C THR A 103 -12.20 -5.60 -14.80
N ILE A 104 -11.02 -5.43 -14.18
CA ILE A 104 -10.49 -6.38 -13.21
C ILE A 104 -11.48 -6.62 -12.07
N ALA A 105 -12.09 -5.57 -11.52
CA ALA A 105 -13.05 -5.69 -10.43
C ALA A 105 -14.35 -6.35 -10.90
N VAL A 106 -14.83 -6.07 -12.12
CA VAL A 106 -16.03 -6.72 -12.69
C VAL A 106 -15.79 -8.21 -12.93
N GLU A 107 -14.59 -8.61 -13.37
CA GLU A 107 -14.23 -10.01 -13.58
C GLU A 107 -14.12 -10.76 -12.24
N LEU A 108 -13.47 -10.15 -11.24
CA LEU A 108 -13.12 -10.82 -9.99
C LEU A 108 -14.20 -10.70 -8.88
N GLN A 109 -15.28 -9.95 -9.10
CA GLN A 109 -16.29 -9.62 -8.07
C GLN A 109 -16.94 -10.83 -7.37
N HIS A 110 -16.93 -12.02 -7.97
CA HIS A 110 -17.51 -13.24 -7.39
C HIS A 110 -16.48 -14.32 -7.06
N MET A 111 -15.21 -14.08 -7.39
CA MET A 111 -14.16 -15.07 -7.19
C MET A 111 -13.75 -15.14 -5.72
N ASN A 112 -13.34 -16.33 -5.29
CA ASN A 112 -12.67 -16.46 -4.00
C ASN A 112 -11.23 -15.92 -4.06
N TRP A 113 -10.51 -16.00 -2.95
CA TRP A 113 -9.16 -15.44 -2.83
C TRP A 113 -8.18 -16.05 -3.83
N GLU A 114 -8.10 -17.38 -3.89
CA GLU A 114 -7.14 -18.11 -4.74
C GLU A 114 -7.53 -18.03 -6.22
N GLU A 115 -8.82 -18.15 -6.54
CA GLU A 115 -9.33 -17.95 -7.90
C GLU A 115 -9.01 -16.55 -8.42
N GLY A 116 -9.27 -15.51 -7.61
CA GLY A 116 -9.00 -14.13 -7.99
C GLY A 116 -7.50 -13.83 -8.11
N HIS A 117 -6.66 -14.42 -7.26
CA HIS A 117 -5.19 -14.31 -7.37
C HIS A 117 -4.72 -14.89 -8.71
N GLN A 118 -5.13 -16.12 -9.02
CA GLN A 118 -4.74 -16.77 -10.26
C GLN A 118 -5.27 -16.02 -11.49
N ALA A 119 -6.55 -15.62 -11.49
CA ALA A 119 -7.14 -14.86 -12.59
C ALA A 119 -6.42 -13.53 -12.85
N PHE A 120 -6.10 -12.77 -11.78
CA PHE A 120 -5.33 -11.54 -11.91
C PHE A 120 -3.94 -11.83 -12.49
N PHE A 121 -3.22 -12.82 -11.97
CA PHE A 121 -1.88 -13.16 -12.45
C PHE A 121 -1.87 -13.51 -13.94
N GLU A 122 -2.79 -14.39 -14.37
CA GLU A 122 -2.89 -14.82 -15.77
C GLU A 122 -3.21 -13.65 -16.70
N ARG A 123 -4.13 -12.78 -16.30
CA ARG A 123 -4.55 -11.60 -17.06
C ARG A 123 -3.42 -10.58 -17.23
N GLU A 124 -2.65 -10.36 -16.16
CA GLU A 124 -1.77 -9.20 -16.03
C GLU A 124 -0.30 -9.50 -16.35
N ARG A 125 0.15 -10.77 -16.24
CA ARG A 125 1.57 -11.13 -16.46
C ARG A 125 2.11 -10.67 -17.82
N GLN A 126 1.28 -10.68 -18.87
CA GLN A 126 1.73 -10.28 -20.21
C GLN A 126 2.11 -8.80 -20.25
N GLY A 127 1.34 -7.92 -19.61
CA GLY A 127 1.66 -6.50 -19.57
C GLY A 127 2.98 -6.21 -18.84
N VAL A 128 3.24 -6.94 -17.75
CA VAL A 128 4.53 -6.89 -17.04
C VAL A 128 5.68 -7.38 -17.94
N HIS A 129 5.50 -8.49 -18.66
CA HIS A 129 6.50 -8.97 -19.61
C HIS A 129 6.78 -7.98 -20.74
N ASP A 130 5.77 -7.28 -21.25
CA ASP A 130 5.95 -6.27 -22.30
C ASP A 130 6.80 -5.10 -21.83
N ILE A 131 6.60 -4.65 -20.57
CA ILE A 131 7.45 -3.64 -19.94
C ILE A 131 8.88 -4.18 -19.78
N LEU A 132 9.05 -5.40 -19.25
CA LEU A 132 10.36 -6.01 -19.07
C LEU A 132 11.12 -6.06 -20.40
N ASN A 133 10.47 -6.51 -21.47
CA ASN A 133 11.09 -6.63 -22.79
C ASN A 133 11.45 -5.27 -23.42
N THR A 134 10.61 -4.25 -23.23
CA THR A 134 10.81 -2.93 -23.87
C THR A 134 11.76 -2.02 -23.09
N PHE A 135 11.61 -2.04 -21.76
CA PHE A 135 12.32 -1.14 -20.85
C PHE A 135 13.51 -1.80 -20.15
N ASN A 136 13.61 -3.14 -20.18
CA ASN A 136 14.63 -3.93 -19.47
C ASN A 136 14.61 -3.70 -17.95
N VAL A 137 13.41 -3.54 -17.39
CA VAL A 137 13.18 -3.35 -15.96
C VAL A 137 11.95 -4.15 -15.53
N VAL A 138 12.00 -4.70 -14.31
CA VAL A 138 10.78 -5.12 -13.61
C VAL A 138 10.09 -3.85 -13.09
N PRO A 139 8.79 -3.65 -13.32
CA PRO A 139 8.08 -2.47 -12.84
C PRO A 139 8.24 -2.27 -11.32
N SER A 140 8.50 -1.03 -10.87
CA SER A 140 8.74 -0.74 -9.45
C SER A 140 7.47 -0.78 -8.60
N CYS A 141 6.33 -0.39 -9.20
CA CYS A 141 5.05 -0.26 -8.53
C CYS A 141 3.89 -0.65 -9.46
N TYR A 142 2.71 -0.81 -8.89
CA TYR A 142 1.46 -0.99 -9.60
C TYR A 142 0.47 0.12 -9.25
N GLY A 143 -0.23 0.64 -10.25
CA GLY A 143 -1.45 1.42 -10.10
C GLY A 143 -2.61 0.71 -10.80
N GLN A 144 -3.79 0.73 -10.21
CA GLN A 144 -4.98 0.12 -10.76
C GLN A 144 -5.65 0.97 -11.83
N PRO A 145 -6.29 0.36 -12.83
CA PRO A 145 -6.98 1.11 -13.86
C PRO A 145 -8.35 1.59 -13.35
N GLY A 146 -8.62 2.90 -13.40
CA GLY A 146 -9.98 3.45 -13.28
C GLY A 146 -10.77 3.00 -12.04
N SER A 147 -10.19 3.10 -10.84
CA SER A 147 -10.78 2.60 -9.58
C SER A 147 -11.08 1.09 -9.51
N SER A 148 -10.64 0.29 -10.49
CA SER A 148 -10.81 -1.17 -10.54
C SER A 148 -9.87 -1.90 -9.58
N TRP A 149 -10.13 -1.76 -8.28
CA TRP A 149 -9.36 -2.34 -7.19
C TRP A 149 -9.83 -3.74 -6.80
N VAL A 150 -8.87 -4.62 -6.50
CA VAL A 150 -9.12 -5.95 -5.92
C VAL A 150 -8.00 -6.32 -4.93
N PRO A 151 -8.31 -6.87 -3.74
CA PRO A 151 -7.28 -7.30 -2.79
C PRO A 151 -6.54 -8.56 -3.27
N GLN A 152 -7.14 -9.36 -4.16
CA GLN A 152 -6.47 -10.52 -4.76
C GLN A 152 -5.28 -10.14 -5.66
N SER A 153 -5.17 -8.86 -6.05
CA SER A 153 -4.02 -8.37 -6.83
C SER A 153 -2.70 -8.44 -6.05
N TYR A 154 -2.72 -8.33 -4.72
CA TYR A 154 -1.50 -8.23 -3.91
C TYR A 154 -0.59 -9.46 -4.02
N PRO A 155 -1.05 -10.70 -3.75
CA PRO A 155 -0.21 -11.89 -3.95
C PRO A 155 0.22 -12.05 -5.42
N ALA A 156 -0.64 -11.72 -6.39
CA ALA A 156 -0.33 -11.79 -7.80
C ALA A 156 0.80 -10.82 -8.20
N LEU A 157 0.74 -9.58 -7.71
CA LEU A 157 1.76 -8.55 -7.94
C LEU A 157 3.10 -8.95 -7.33
N GLN A 158 3.08 -9.53 -6.13
CA GLN A 158 4.28 -10.08 -5.50
C GLN A 158 4.90 -11.21 -6.31
N ASP A 159 4.08 -12.11 -6.88
CA ASP A 159 4.55 -13.17 -7.79
C ASP A 159 5.17 -12.62 -9.08
N LEU A 160 4.71 -11.44 -9.53
CA LEU A 160 5.24 -10.67 -10.65
C LEU A 160 6.44 -9.78 -10.27
N GLY A 161 6.90 -9.81 -9.01
CA GLY A 161 8.04 -9.04 -8.52
C GLY A 161 7.73 -7.59 -8.11
N ILE A 162 6.47 -7.18 -8.14
CA ILE A 162 6.02 -5.81 -7.84
C ILE A 162 5.63 -5.72 -6.36
N ASN A 163 6.22 -4.77 -5.62
CA ASN A 163 6.09 -4.69 -4.16
C ASN A 163 5.63 -3.32 -3.63
N VAL A 164 5.23 -2.42 -4.53
CA VAL A 164 4.68 -1.10 -4.19
C VAL A 164 3.35 -0.92 -4.91
N TYR A 165 2.34 -0.48 -4.19
CA TYR A 165 1.06 -0.04 -4.72
C TYR A 165 1.04 1.49 -4.72
N LEU A 166 0.97 2.12 -5.89
CA LEU A 166 1.02 3.57 -6.05
C LEU A 166 -0.18 4.03 -6.89
N ASP A 167 -1.17 4.62 -6.23
CA ASP A 167 -2.42 5.06 -6.85
C ASP A 167 -3.14 6.07 -5.96
N GLU A 168 -4.31 6.58 -6.35
CA GLU A 168 -5.23 7.28 -5.45
C GLU A 168 -6.64 6.67 -5.54
N SER A 169 -7.01 5.87 -4.55
CA SER A 169 -8.33 5.27 -4.44
C SER A 169 -8.90 5.31 -3.03
N ASN A 170 -10.19 4.98 -2.89
CA ASN A 170 -10.89 5.06 -1.61
C ASN A 170 -11.03 3.73 -0.87
N HIS A 171 -10.45 2.64 -1.36
CA HIS A 171 -10.71 1.29 -0.84
C HIS A 171 -10.11 1.05 0.54
N VAL A 172 -8.82 1.37 0.72
CA VAL A 172 -8.08 1.13 1.97
C VAL A 172 -7.13 2.31 2.20
N GLY A 173 -6.98 2.74 3.46
CA GLY A 173 -5.85 3.60 3.82
C GLY A 173 -5.85 4.11 5.25
N ILE A 174 -4.69 4.60 5.68
CA ILE A 174 -4.41 5.01 7.06
C ILE A 174 -3.90 6.44 7.07
N ASN A 175 -4.61 7.33 7.76
CA ASN A 175 -4.13 8.67 8.15
C ASN A 175 -3.50 9.51 7.02
N ASP A 176 -3.93 9.31 5.77
CA ASP A 176 -3.44 10.05 4.59
C ASP A 176 -1.93 9.91 4.38
N GLN A 177 -1.32 8.81 4.83
CA GLN A 177 0.11 8.52 4.72
C GLN A 177 0.36 7.11 4.18
N PRO A 178 1.58 6.81 3.70
CA PRO A 178 1.91 5.47 3.25
C PRO A 178 1.70 4.42 4.35
N PHE A 179 1.25 3.23 3.94
CA PHE A 179 0.91 2.13 4.84
C PHE A 179 1.27 0.78 4.22
N TYR A 180 1.35 -0.26 5.03
CA TYR A 180 1.46 -1.63 4.56
C TYR A 180 0.10 -2.31 4.56
N TYR A 181 -0.19 -3.02 3.47
CA TYR A 181 -1.35 -3.90 3.31
C TYR A 181 -0.99 -4.97 2.28
N GLY A 182 -1.36 -6.22 2.54
CA GLY A 182 -0.98 -7.37 1.70
C GLY A 182 0.53 -7.54 1.57
N GLY A 183 1.31 -7.13 2.59
CA GLY A 183 2.78 -7.16 2.56
C GLY A 183 3.46 -6.14 1.65
N MET A 184 2.70 -5.31 0.92
CA MET A 184 3.21 -4.29 0.01
C MET A 184 3.17 -2.91 0.64
N LEU A 185 4.11 -2.02 0.27
CA LEU A 185 3.99 -0.60 0.59
C LEU A 185 2.90 0.02 -0.29
N ASN A 186 1.92 0.66 0.33
CA ASN A 186 0.82 1.33 -0.32
C ASN A 186 0.95 2.83 -0.14
N ILE A 187 0.91 3.54 -1.26
CA ILE A 187 0.87 5.00 -1.33
C ILE A 187 -0.42 5.32 -2.09
N THR A 188 -1.53 5.28 -1.35
CA THR A 188 -2.88 5.52 -1.86
C THR A 188 -3.79 6.04 -0.76
N ARG A 189 -4.96 6.56 -1.14
CA ARG A 189 -5.90 7.26 -0.24
C ARG A 189 -5.19 8.37 0.54
N MET A 190 -4.29 9.06 -0.15
CA MET A 190 -3.45 10.12 0.41
C MET A 190 -4.27 11.38 0.69
N ARG A 191 -5.47 11.53 0.12
CA ARG A 191 -6.49 12.56 0.44
C ARG A 191 -5.87 13.95 0.69
N SER A 192 -5.74 14.38 1.95
CA SER A 192 -5.23 15.72 2.28
C SER A 192 -3.79 15.96 1.82
N ASN A 193 -3.03 14.90 1.55
CA ASN A 193 -1.66 14.91 1.03
C ASN A 193 -1.58 14.63 -0.48
N VAL A 194 -2.72 14.66 -1.19
CA VAL A 194 -2.77 14.81 -2.64
C VAL A 194 -2.83 16.31 -2.96
N VAL A 195 -1.78 16.82 -3.61
CA VAL A 195 -1.66 18.26 -3.93
C VAL A 195 -1.32 18.46 -5.41
N ARG A 196 -2.13 17.87 -6.28
CA ARG A 196 -2.03 18.13 -7.72
C ARG A 196 -2.55 19.53 -8.05
N MET A 197 -1.87 20.20 -8.97
CA MET A 197 -2.31 21.42 -9.66
C MET A 197 -3.33 21.07 -10.74
N GLU A 198 -4.38 21.87 -10.89
CA GLU A 198 -5.31 21.76 -12.01
C GLU A 198 -4.64 22.13 -13.34
N LEU A 199 -5.01 21.47 -14.43
CA LEU A 199 -4.42 21.70 -15.77
C LEU A 199 -5.22 22.65 -16.65
N SER A 200 -6.31 23.23 -16.15
CA SER A 200 -7.14 24.24 -16.83
C SER A 200 -7.68 25.27 -15.85
N GLY A 201 -7.65 26.55 -16.20
CA GLY A 201 -8.00 27.65 -15.30
C GLY A 201 -6.92 28.74 -15.20
N ALA A 202 -7.32 29.92 -14.70
CA ALA A 202 -6.45 31.10 -14.62
C ALA A 202 -5.42 31.00 -13.48
N ASP A 203 -5.88 30.68 -12.26
CA ASP A 203 -5.07 30.80 -11.02
C ASP A 203 -4.53 29.47 -10.48
N ASN A 204 -4.49 28.43 -11.31
CA ASN A 204 -4.18 27.06 -10.89
C ASN A 204 -2.83 26.93 -10.19
N LEU A 205 -1.80 27.58 -10.74
CA LEU A 205 -0.45 27.54 -10.20
C LEU A 205 -0.41 28.11 -8.79
N THR A 206 -0.94 29.32 -8.58
CA THR A 206 -0.98 29.99 -7.26
C THR A 206 -1.76 29.18 -6.23
N GLN A 207 -2.91 28.63 -6.63
CA GLN A 207 -3.70 27.77 -5.74
C GLN A 207 -2.95 26.48 -5.36
N ALA A 208 -2.27 25.85 -6.31
CA ALA A 208 -1.48 24.65 -6.06
C ALA A 208 -0.29 24.93 -5.14
N GLN A 209 0.44 26.04 -5.36
CA GLN A 209 1.53 26.47 -4.48
C GLN A 209 1.05 26.71 -3.03
N THR A 210 -0.13 27.31 -2.88
CA THR A 210 -0.74 27.54 -1.56
C THR A 210 -1.10 26.21 -0.88
N LYS A 211 -1.77 25.31 -1.60
CA LYS A 211 -2.14 23.97 -1.09
C LYS A 211 -0.90 23.14 -0.73
N PHE A 212 0.14 23.19 -1.57
CA PHE A 212 1.41 22.49 -1.34
C PHE A 212 2.10 23.00 -0.07
N THR A 213 2.20 24.31 0.09
CA THR A 213 2.81 24.94 1.28
C THR A 213 2.08 24.51 2.56
N ALA A 214 0.76 24.56 2.56
CA ALA A 214 -0.05 24.12 3.70
C ALA A 214 0.15 22.63 4.02
N ALA A 215 0.26 21.77 3.01
CA ALA A 215 0.53 20.34 3.21
C ALA A 215 1.92 20.11 3.81
N VAL A 216 2.96 20.78 3.31
CA VAL A 216 4.32 20.70 3.86
C VAL A 216 4.37 21.15 5.32
N GLU A 217 3.73 22.26 5.66
CA GLU A 217 3.68 22.75 7.04
C GLU A 217 2.96 21.77 7.98
N ARG A 218 1.84 21.20 7.54
CA ARG A 218 1.10 20.18 8.30
C ARG A 218 1.96 18.94 8.54
N LEU A 219 2.59 18.40 7.50
CA LEU A 219 3.44 17.21 7.62
C LEU A 219 4.64 17.46 8.52
N ARG A 220 5.27 18.63 8.44
CA ARG A 220 6.37 18.99 9.35
C ARG A 220 5.96 18.98 10.82
N LYS A 221 4.78 19.51 11.13
CA LYS A 221 4.21 19.46 12.50
C LYS A 221 3.94 18.03 12.97
N GLN A 222 3.79 17.08 12.04
CA GLN A 222 3.56 15.66 12.31
C GLN A 222 4.84 14.81 12.29
N GLY A 223 6.02 15.43 12.16
CA GLY A 223 7.29 14.69 12.10
C GLY A 223 7.70 14.23 10.70
N GLY A 224 7.11 14.81 9.65
CA GLY A 224 7.44 14.56 8.25
C GLY A 224 6.36 13.74 7.55
N GLY A 225 6.66 13.29 6.33
CA GLY A 225 5.75 12.40 5.60
C GLY A 225 5.86 12.50 4.09
N THR A 226 4.89 11.90 3.41
CA THR A 226 4.82 11.85 1.95
C THR A 226 3.65 12.67 1.41
N ILE A 227 3.91 13.38 0.32
CA ILE A 227 2.96 14.03 -0.56
C ILE A 227 2.90 13.22 -1.86
N SER A 228 1.69 12.96 -2.36
CA SER A 228 1.45 12.27 -3.63
C SER A 228 0.92 13.27 -4.67
N ILE A 229 1.53 13.31 -5.85
CA ILE A 229 1.09 14.14 -6.97
C ILE A 229 1.01 13.25 -8.20
N TYR A 230 -0.14 13.29 -8.88
CA TYR A 230 -0.39 12.45 -10.03
C TYR A 230 -1.11 13.15 -11.16
N TYR A 231 -0.86 12.66 -12.36
CA TYR A 231 -1.47 13.08 -13.60
C TYR A 231 -1.53 11.92 -14.58
N HIS A 232 -2.23 12.09 -15.68
CA HIS A 232 -2.15 11.24 -16.86
C HIS A 232 -1.63 12.11 -18.00
N PRO A 233 -0.65 11.65 -18.82
CA PRO A 233 -0.15 12.46 -19.94
C PRO A 233 -1.26 12.93 -20.89
N CYS A 234 -2.32 12.13 -21.04
CA CYS A 234 -3.49 12.49 -21.83
C CYS A 234 -4.27 13.70 -21.27
N GLU A 235 -4.30 13.93 -19.95
CA GLU A 235 -5.00 15.08 -19.35
C GLU A 235 -4.43 16.44 -19.81
N PHE A 236 -3.16 16.47 -20.21
CA PHE A 236 -2.53 17.70 -20.72
C PHE A 236 -3.06 18.11 -22.10
N ILE A 237 -3.63 17.16 -22.84
CA ILE A 237 -4.00 17.36 -24.25
C ILE A 237 -5.47 17.04 -24.55
N HIS A 238 -6.17 16.27 -23.72
CA HIS A 238 -7.54 15.86 -23.99
C HIS A 238 -8.58 16.76 -23.33
N THR A 239 -9.75 16.92 -23.97
CA THR A 239 -10.95 17.48 -23.35
C THR A 239 -11.74 16.46 -22.55
N GLU A 240 -11.56 15.16 -22.85
CA GLU A 240 -12.22 14.04 -22.17
C GLU A 240 -11.32 12.80 -22.16
N PHE A 241 -11.50 11.91 -21.18
CA PHE A 241 -10.71 10.68 -21.10
C PHE A 241 -11.07 9.69 -22.21
N TRP A 242 -10.04 9.11 -22.82
CA TRP A 242 -10.13 8.17 -23.95
C TRP A 242 -10.91 6.89 -23.60
N ASP A 243 -10.84 6.44 -22.34
CA ASP A 243 -11.56 5.26 -21.87
C ASP A 243 -13.04 5.57 -21.59
N GLY A 244 -13.38 6.79 -21.16
CA GLY A 244 -14.77 7.27 -21.10
C GLY A 244 -15.45 7.35 -22.47
N VAL A 245 -14.69 7.63 -23.52
CA VAL A 245 -15.20 7.63 -24.91
C VAL A 245 -15.52 6.22 -25.39
N ASN A 246 -14.69 5.24 -25.03
CA ASN A 246 -14.72 3.89 -25.63
C ASN A 246 -15.35 2.81 -24.74
N PHE A 247 -15.20 2.89 -23.42
CA PHE A 247 -15.51 1.81 -22.47
C PHE A 247 -16.51 2.20 -21.36
N LYS A 248 -17.15 3.36 -21.47
CA LYS A 248 -18.14 3.81 -20.48
C LYS A 248 -19.25 2.79 -20.25
N ARG A 249 -19.70 2.67 -19.00
CA ARG A 249 -20.86 1.85 -18.59
C ARG A 249 -20.73 0.38 -19.00
N GLY A 250 -19.52 -0.18 -18.96
CA GLY A 250 -19.28 -1.56 -19.35
C GLY A 250 -19.25 -1.81 -20.87
N ALA A 251 -19.22 -0.78 -21.72
CA ALA A 251 -19.08 -0.94 -23.16
C ALA A 251 -17.73 -1.55 -23.53
N ASN A 252 -17.70 -2.41 -24.55
CA ASN A 252 -16.47 -3.05 -25.03
C ASN A 252 -16.46 -3.17 -26.56
N PRO A 253 -16.49 -2.06 -27.30
CA PRO A 253 -16.46 -2.10 -28.75
C PRO A 253 -15.16 -2.76 -29.22
N PRO A 254 -15.19 -3.51 -30.34
CA PRO A 254 -13.98 -4.04 -30.94
C PRO A 254 -13.09 -2.89 -31.42
N ARG A 255 -11.79 -3.17 -31.56
CA ARG A 255 -10.75 -2.14 -31.75
C ARG A 255 -10.99 -1.23 -32.96
N GLU A 256 -11.51 -1.79 -34.05
CA GLU A 256 -11.83 -1.07 -35.28
C GLU A 256 -12.95 -0.03 -35.13
N GLN A 257 -13.70 -0.07 -34.02
CA GLN A 257 -14.76 0.89 -33.68
C GLN A 257 -14.33 1.90 -32.62
N TRP A 258 -13.09 1.84 -32.13
CA TRP A 258 -12.59 2.80 -31.15
C TRP A 258 -12.54 4.21 -31.74
N LYS A 259 -12.96 5.18 -30.93
CA LYS A 259 -13.02 6.59 -31.28
C LYS A 259 -11.89 7.35 -30.61
N LEU A 260 -11.40 8.37 -31.30
CA LEU A 260 -10.42 9.30 -30.74
C LEU A 260 -11.11 10.25 -29.75
N PRO A 261 -10.50 10.54 -28.58
CA PRO A 261 -10.99 11.57 -27.68
C PRO A 261 -10.77 12.97 -28.26
N GLY A 262 -11.56 13.94 -27.79
CA GLY A 262 -11.37 15.35 -28.14
C GLY A 262 -10.05 15.92 -27.60
N MET A 263 -9.47 16.88 -28.35
CA MET A 263 -8.23 17.57 -27.97
C MET A 263 -8.50 19.01 -27.53
N LYS A 264 -7.74 19.47 -26.53
CA LYS A 264 -7.73 20.86 -26.07
C LYS A 264 -7.16 21.80 -27.14
N PRO A 265 -7.53 23.09 -27.14
CA PRO A 265 -6.85 24.11 -27.93
C PRO A 265 -5.35 24.18 -27.61
N VAL A 266 -4.53 24.44 -28.63
CA VAL A 266 -3.06 24.50 -28.49
C VAL A 266 -2.62 25.47 -27.38
N ALA A 267 -3.24 26.65 -27.28
CA ALA A 267 -2.92 27.63 -26.25
C ALA A 267 -3.15 27.09 -24.82
N GLU A 268 -4.19 26.28 -24.61
CA GLU A 268 -4.46 25.65 -23.32
C GLU A 268 -3.44 24.55 -23.00
N ILE A 269 -3.07 23.74 -24.01
CA ILE A 269 -2.03 22.72 -23.88
C ILE A 269 -0.71 23.37 -23.46
N GLU A 270 -0.27 24.41 -24.18
CA GLU A 270 0.98 25.12 -23.88
C GLU A 270 0.97 25.75 -22.48
N LYS A 271 -0.16 26.35 -22.08
CA LYS A 271 -0.32 26.89 -20.72
C LYS A 271 -0.20 25.78 -19.66
N ALA A 272 -0.89 24.66 -19.84
CA ALA A 272 -0.86 23.55 -18.90
C ALA A 272 0.56 23.01 -18.68
N PHE A 273 1.33 22.82 -19.75
CA PHE A 273 2.72 22.40 -19.66
C PHE A 273 3.61 23.46 -19.00
N ASN A 274 3.45 24.73 -19.34
CA ASN A 274 4.22 25.81 -18.72
C ASN A 274 3.94 25.90 -17.22
N ASP A 275 2.67 25.93 -16.81
CA ASP A 275 2.29 26.03 -15.40
C ASP A 275 2.77 24.81 -14.61
N PHE A 276 2.70 23.62 -15.21
CA PHE A 276 3.23 22.41 -14.58
C PHE A 276 4.75 22.50 -14.38
N GLU A 277 5.50 23.00 -15.37
CA GLU A 277 6.93 23.22 -15.24
C GLU A 277 7.25 24.19 -14.08
N GLN A 278 6.49 25.28 -13.97
CA GLN A 278 6.64 26.24 -12.88
C GLN A 278 6.29 25.63 -11.52
N TYR A 279 5.28 24.77 -11.46
CA TYR A 279 4.91 24.08 -10.23
C TYR A 279 6.01 23.13 -9.75
N VAL A 280 6.60 22.34 -10.66
CA VAL A 280 7.73 21.45 -10.33
C VAL A 280 8.94 22.27 -9.85
N LYS A 281 9.26 23.40 -10.51
CA LYS A 281 10.33 24.31 -10.07
C LYS A 281 10.07 24.85 -8.67
N PHE A 282 8.83 25.27 -8.38
CA PHE A 282 8.42 25.74 -7.07
C PHE A 282 8.62 24.67 -5.99
N ILE A 283 8.19 23.42 -6.23
CA ILE A 283 8.35 22.32 -5.29
C ILE A 283 9.83 22.05 -5.02
N LYS A 284 10.65 21.98 -6.09
CA LYS A 284 12.09 21.72 -5.99
C LYS A 284 12.83 22.79 -5.17
N ALA A 285 12.35 24.03 -5.19
CA ALA A 285 12.93 25.13 -4.42
C ALA A 285 12.62 25.09 -2.91
N GLN A 286 11.70 24.22 -2.45
CA GLN A 286 11.33 24.17 -1.04
C GLN A 286 12.42 23.47 -0.20
N LYS A 287 13.02 24.19 0.75
CA LYS A 287 14.02 23.64 1.69
C LYS A 287 13.44 22.44 2.43
N GLY A 288 14.13 21.30 2.44
CA GLY A 288 13.71 20.08 3.17
C GLY A 288 12.54 19.33 2.52
N VAL A 289 12.28 19.58 1.23
CA VAL A 289 11.37 18.80 0.39
C VAL A 289 12.20 18.08 -0.67
N GLN A 290 11.93 16.79 -0.89
CA GLN A 290 12.66 15.99 -1.87
C GLN A 290 11.71 15.21 -2.77
N PHE A 291 11.92 15.28 -4.08
CA PHE A 291 11.28 14.36 -5.03
C PHE A 291 11.87 12.96 -4.89
N VAL A 292 11.00 11.96 -4.82
CA VAL A 292 11.36 10.55 -4.70
C VAL A 292 10.47 9.70 -5.58
N THR A 293 11.02 8.58 -6.00
CA THR A 293 10.35 7.53 -6.78
C THR A 293 9.64 6.52 -5.87
N ALA A 294 8.84 5.63 -6.45
CA ALA A 294 8.13 4.60 -5.70
C ALA A 294 9.10 3.63 -5.00
N ASN A 295 10.20 3.25 -5.67
CA ASN A 295 11.19 2.36 -5.06
C ASN A 295 12.02 3.05 -3.96
N GLU A 296 12.36 4.34 -4.13
CA GLU A 296 13.01 5.10 -3.05
C GLU A 296 12.11 5.21 -1.81
N LEU A 297 10.80 5.44 -2.01
CA LEU A 297 9.84 5.40 -0.91
C LEU A 297 9.79 4.02 -0.25
N LYS A 298 9.79 2.93 -1.03
CA LYS A 298 9.88 1.56 -0.50
C LYS A 298 11.08 1.40 0.43
N GLU A 299 12.26 1.86 0.04
CA GLU A 299 13.48 1.77 0.84
C GLU A 299 13.43 2.62 2.12
N MET A 300 12.87 3.84 2.02
CA MET A 300 12.71 4.79 3.13
C MET A 300 11.71 4.30 4.18
N TYR A 301 10.62 3.69 3.73
CA TYR A 301 9.56 3.14 4.59
C TYR A 301 9.78 1.67 4.97
N THR A 302 10.84 1.03 4.46
CA THR A 302 11.15 -0.37 4.77
C THR A 302 11.22 -0.58 6.27
N ASN A 303 10.31 -1.42 6.76
CA ASN A 303 10.20 -1.76 8.17
C ASN A 303 11.30 -2.76 8.59
N ALA A 304 12.55 -2.30 8.66
CA ALA A 304 13.70 -3.12 9.07
C ALA A 304 13.67 -3.52 10.57
N GLN A 305 12.82 -2.84 11.35
CA GLN A 305 12.75 -2.92 12.81
C GLN A 305 11.86 -4.07 13.32
N THR A 306 11.12 -4.77 12.45
CA THR A 306 10.34 -5.97 12.81
C THR A 306 11.18 -7.18 13.21
N ARG A 307 12.51 -7.08 13.15
CA ARG A 307 13.46 -8.10 13.67
C ARG A 307 13.86 -7.86 15.13
N ARG A 308 13.35 -6.81 15.77
CA ARG A 308 13.67 -6.51 17.17
C ARG A 308 12.92 -7.47 18.09
N LEU A 309 13.64 -8.02 19.06
CA LEU A 309 13.04 -8.76 20.16
C LEU A 309 12.20 -7.80 21.01
N LEU A 310 10.97 -8.20 21.32
CA LEU A 310 10.13 -7.47 22.25
C LEU A 310 10.53 -7.79 23.68
N THR A 311 10.61 -6.76 24.51
CA THR A 311 10.82 -6.95 25.96
C THR A 311 9.60 -7.62 26.60
N ARG A 312 9.76 -8.20 27.79
CA ARG A 312 8.64 -8.77 28.56
C ARG A 312 7.51 -7.75 28.77
N ASP A 313 7.83 -6.50 29.05
CA ASP A 313 6.83 -5.45 29.27
C ASP A 313 6.13 -5.03 27.98
N GLU A 314 6.82 -5.06 26.85
CA GLU A 314 6.20 -4.87 25.53
C GLU A 314 5.27 -6.02 25.16
N LEU A 315 5.68 -7.27 25.40
CA LEU A 315 4.83 -8.44 25.19
C LEU A 315 3.59 -8.40 26.09
N LEU A 316 3.74 -8.00 27.36
CA LEU A 316 2.62 -7.86 28.28
C LEU A 316 1.65 -6.75 27.84
N ARG A 317 2.17 -5.60 27.40
CA ARG A 317 1.36 -4.50 26.84
C ARG A 317 0.63 -4.94 25.57
N LEU A 318 1.32 -5.66 24.69
CA LEU A 318 0.76 -6.19 23.46
C LEU A 318 -0.39 -7.16 23.76
N ALA A 319 -0.15 -8.18 24.60
CA ALA A 319 -1.15 -9.15 25.01
C ALA A 319 -2.40 -8.51 25.64
N ARG A 320 -2.22 -7.49 26.50
CA ARG A 320 -3.34 -6.73 27.09
C ARG A 320 -4.11 -5.93 26.06
N ALA A 321 -3.41 -5.29 25.13
CA ALA A 321 -4.05 -4.47 24.11
C ALA A 321 -4.84 -5.34 23.11
N THR A 322 -4.28 -6.47 22.68
CA THR A 322 -4.92 -7.45 21.78
C THR A 322 -6.22 -8.03 22.34
N GLN A 323 -6.34 -8.17 23.66
CA GLN A 323 -7.59 -8.60 24.29
C GLN A 323 -8.70 -7.53 24.26
N LYS A 324 -8.34 -6.25 24.14
CA LYS A 324 -9.32 -5.15 24.07
C LYS A 324 -9.78 -4.92 22.64
N GLU A 325 -8.81 -4.82 21.73
CA GLU A 325 -9.04 -4.57 20.31
C GLU A 325 -7.83 -5.09 19.51
N ILE A 326 -8.11 -5.79 18.42
CA ILE A 326 -7.13 -6.32 17.47
C ILE A 326 -6.99 -5.31 16.34
N GLY A 327 -5.83 -4.66 16.30
CA GLY A 327 -5.49 -3.63 15.32
C GLY A 327 -4.03 -3.75 14.89
N PHE A 328 -3.45 -2.63 14.50
CA PHE A 328 -2.00 -2.48 14.45
C PHE A 328 -1.49 -1.81 15.73
N TYR A 329 -0.24 -2.08 16.08
CA TYR A 329 0.39 -1.59 17.30
C TYR A 329 1.66 -0.83 16.93
N GLN A 330 1.76 0.41 17.39
CA GLN A 330 2.93 1.26 17.18
C GLN A 330 3.82 1.28 18.41
N PHE A 331 5.11 1.16 18.15
CA PHE A 331 6.22 1.45 19.06
C PHE A 331 6.98 2.67 18.50
N ASP A 332 7.96 3.19 19.23
CA ASP A 332 8.66 4.43 18.85
C ASP A 332 9.29 4.40 17.44
N ASP A 333 9.71 3.21 16.99
CA ASP A 333 10.43 2.97 15.75
C ASP A 333 9.86 1.83 14.88
N ALA A 334 8.76 1.22 15.31
CA ALA A 334 8.17 0.05 14.63
C ALA A 334 6.65 0.07 14.66
N ALA A 335 6.04 -0.57 13.66
CA ALA A 335 4.63 -0.90 13.66
C ALA A 335 4.45 -2.38 13.37
N LEU A 336 3.56 -3.03 14.13
CA LEU A 336 3.15 -4.42 13.97
C LEU A 336 1.70 -4.49 13.49
N SER A 337 1.43 -5.28 12.46
CA SER A 337 0.09 -5.63 12.02
C SER A 337 -0.52 -6.71 12.91
N ALA A 338 -1.82 -6.92 12.84
CA ALA A 338 -2.49 -7.98 13.60
C ALA A 338 -1.93 -9.38 13.26
N THR A 339 -1.55 -9.60 12.00
CA THR A 339 -0.90 -10.85 11.56
C THR A 339 0.49 -11.05 12.19
N GLU A 340 1.29 -10.00 12.33
CA GLU A 340 2.59 -10.09 13.02
C GLU A 340 2.40 -10.35 14.51
N VAL A 341 1.42 -9.69 15.14
CA VAL A 341 1.07 -9.92 16.55
C VAL A 341 0.58 -11.35 16.77
N TYR A 342 -0.18 -11.91 15.84
CA TYR A 342 -0.55 -13.32 15.86
C TYR A 342 0.70 -14.20 15.92
N GLY A 343 1.66 -14.03 15.00
CA GLY A 343 2.88 -14.83 15.00
C GLY A 343 3.73 -14.68 16.27
N ILE A 344 3.78 -13.46 16.82
CA ILE A 344 4.51 -13.19 18.06
C ILE A 344 3.85 -13.90 19.25
N LEU A 345 2.56 -13.67 19.51
CA LEU A 345 1.89 -14.20 20.71
C LEU A 345 1.71 -15.72 20.64
N VAL A 346 1.37 -16.25 19.46
CA VAL A 346 1.27 -17.70 19.23
C VAL A 346 2.66 -18.33 19.32
N GLY A 347 3.70 -17.68 18.80
CA GLY A 347 5.09 -18.12 18.91
C GLY A 347 5.58 -18.18 20.36
N VAL A 348 5.27 -17.17 21.19
CA VAL A 348 5.60 -17.16 22.63
C VAL A 348 4.98 -18.36 23.34
N PHE A 349 3.69 -18.62 23.10
CA PHE A 349 3.03 -19.78 23.67
C PHE A 349 3.66 -21.08 23.17
N PHE A 350 3.88 -21.20 21.86
CA PHE A 350 4.43 -22.40 21.25
C PHE A 350 5.80 -22.77 21.84
N MET A 351 6.70 -21.80 21.91
CA MET A 351 8.06 -22.01 22.37
C MET A 351 8.10 -22.38 23.86
N SER A 352 7.28 -21.74 24.70
CA SER A 352 7.19 -22.10 26.12
C SER A 352 6.74 -23.54 26.33
N GLN A 353 5.80 -24.06 25.54
CA GLN A 353 5.39 -25.46 25.62
C GLN A 353 6.46 -26.40 25.05
N PHE A 354 7.12 -26.00 23.97
CA PHE A 354 8.19 -26.80 23.34
C PHE A 354 9.38 -27.02 24.29
N GLU A 355 9.84 -25.96 24.97
CA GLU A 355 10.93 -26.04 25.96
C GLU A 355 10.59 -27.01 27.09
N LYS A 356 9.35 -26.94 27.62
CA LYS A 356 8.88 -27.86 28.66
C LYS A 356 8.90 -29.32 28.21
N MET A 357 8.48 -29.61 26.98
CA MET A 357 8.45 -30.98 26.47
C MET A 357 9.84 -31.57 26.19
N LYS A 358 10.77 -30.74 25.71
CA LYS A 358 12.13 -31.20 25.36
C LYS A 358 13.08 -31.21 26.56
N GLY A 359 12.74 -30.57 27.68
CA GLY A 359 13.65 -30.40 28.81
C GLY A 359 14.90 -29.59 28.46
N VAL A 360 14.84 -28.81 27.37
CA VAL A 360 15.92 -27.98 26.85
C VAL A 360 15.48 -26.52 26.98
N SER A 361 16.26 -25.72 27.69
CA SER A 361 16.14 -24.26 27.62
C SER A 361 16.68 -23.81 26.27
N VAL A 362 15.83 -23.25 25.41
CA VAL A 362 16.29 -22.65 24.17
C VAL A 362 16.93 -21.33 24.54
N SER A 363 18.25 -21.37 24.76
CA SER A 363 19.07 -20.24 25.23
C SER A 363 19.27 -19.13 24.19
N GLN A 364 18.63 -19.23 23.03
CA GLN A 364 18.65 -18.19 22.00
C GLN A 364 17.30 -17.50 21.91
N PRO A 365 17.26 -16.15 21.80
CA PRO A 365 16.03 -15.46 21.49
C PRO A 365 15.56 -15.96 20.12
N LEU A 366 14.42 -16.63 20.12
CA LEU A 366 13.82 -17.09 18.89
C LEU A 366 13.37 -15.84 18.13
N GLU A 367 13.92 -15.65 16.93
CA GLU A 367 13.30 -14.74 15.99
C GLU A 367 11.81 -15.09 15.94
N PRO A 368 10.90 -14.09 15.91
CA PRO A 368 9.50 -14.35 15.67
C PRO A 368 9.39 -15.38 14.55
N ILE A 369 8.58 -16.43 14.72
CA ILE A 369 8.42 -17.46 13.68
C ILE A 369 7.82 -16.85 12.38
N LEU A 370 7.41 -15.59 12.46
CA LEU A 370 7.23 -14.69 11.34
C LEU A 370 8.34 -13.63 11.31
N SER A 371 9.57 -14.07 11.11
CA SER A 371 10.62 -13.17 10.64
C SER A 371 10.16 -12.75 9.23
N PRO A 372 10.07 -11.46 8.88
CA PRO A 372 9.78 -11.05 7.51
C PRO A 372 11.00 -11.36 6.65
N GLY A 373 11.18 -12.65 6.39
CA GLY A 373 12.05 -13.24 5.40
C GLY A 373 11.15 -13.69 4.26
N THR A 374 11.00 -12.83 3.27
CA THR A 374 10.45 -13.09 1.92
C THR A 374 9.02 -13.62 1.77
N GLU A 375 8.41 -14.27 2.77
CA GLU A 375 7.03 -14.80 2.69
C GLU A 375 6.05 -13.83 3.37
N THR A 376 5.10 -13.28 2.62
CA THR A 376 4.00 -12.47 3.18
C THR A 376 3.03 -13.38 3.92
N PHE A 377 2.75 -13.08 5.20
CA PHE A 377 1.68 -13.73 5.95
C PHE A 377 0.39 -12.90 5.81
N PHE A 378 -0.51 -13.37 4.97
CA PHE A 378 -1.79 -12.75 4.66
C PHE A 378 -2.84 -13.04 5.75
N GLY A 379 -3.93 -12.26 5.73
CA GLY A 379 -5.10 -12.55 6.54
C GLY A 379 -5.87 -13.78 6.02
N PRO A 380 -6.98 -14.14 6.68
CA PRO A 380 -7.77 -15.31 6.30
C PRO A 380 -8.27 -15.24 4.84
N ALA A 381 -8.19 -16.33 4.09
CA ALA A 381 -8.67 -16.38 2.70
C ALA A 381 -10.21 -16.39 2.58
N ARG A 382 -10.91 -16.72 3.68
CA ARG A 382 -12.38 -16.66 3.79
C ARG A 382 -12.81 -16.24 5.19
N ALA A 383 -14.03 -15.73 5.30
CA ALA A 383 -14.65 -15.44 6.58
C ALA A 383 -14.85 -16.73 7.40
N TYR A 384 -14.73 -16.60 8.73
CA TYR A 384 -15.06 -17.66 9.66
C TYR A 384 -16.54 -18.00 9.56
N GLN A 385 -16.84 -19.28 9.40
CA GLN A 385 -18.19 -19.82 9.46
C GLN A 385 -18.17 -21.03 10.39
N PRO A 386 -18.80 -20.95 11.58
CA PRO A 386 -18.83 -22.08 12.50
C PRO A 386 -19.54 -23.26 11.87
N THR A 387 -19.03 -24.46 12.10
CA THR A 387 -19.68 -25.69 11.61
C THR A 387 -21.05 -25.87 12.25
N ALA A 388 -22.04 -26.31 11.45
CA ALA A 388 -23.40 -26.55 11.94
C ALA A 388 -23.39 -27.50 13.15
N GLY A 389 -24.00 -27.06 14.25
CA GLY A 389 -24.03 -27.81 15.51
C GLY A 389 -22.85 -27.57 16.47
N SER A 390 -21.88 -26.71 16.11
CA SER A 390 -20.82 -26.29 17.04
C SER A 390 -21.40 -25.56 18.25
N LYS A 391 -20.92 -25.86 19.45
CA LYS A 391 -21.30 -25.14 20.67
C LYS A 391 -20.26 -24.06 20.96
N PRO A 392 -20.68 -22.87 21.44
CA PRO A 392 -19.74 -21.84 21.88
C PRO A 392 -18.80 -22.39 22.96
N LEU A 393 -17.50 -22.30 22.72
CA LEU A 393 -16.48 -22.64 23.71
C LEU A 393 -16.37 -21.48 24.70
N THR A 394 -16.49 -21.77 26.00
CA THR A 394 -16.24 -20.79 27.08
C THR A 394 -14.87 -21.00 27.71
N GLN A 395 -14.37 -22.23 27.68
CA GLN A 395 -13.07 -22.64 28.18
C GLN A 395 -12.51 -23.76 27.29
N ILE A 396 -11.19 -23.86 27.20
CA ILE A 396 -10.45 -24.92 26.53
C ILE A 396 -9.31 -25.39 27.44
N SER A 397 -8.92 -26.66 27.37
CA SER A 397 -7.75 -27.12 28.12
C SER A 397 -6.45 -26.56 27.51
N LEU A 398 -5.41 -26.46 28.33
CA LEU A 398 -4.08 -26.04 27.86
C LEU A 398 -3.54 -26.98 26.77
N THR A 399 -3.86 -28.27 26.85
CA THR A 399 -3.48 -29.28 25.85
C THR A 399 -4.18 -29.06 24.51
N GLU A 400 -5.46 -28.70 24.52
CA GLU A 400 -6.19 -28.37 23.30
C GLU A 400 -5.65 -27.09 22.66
N LEU A 401 -5.32 -26.06 23.46
CA LEU A 401 -4.66 -24.85 22.97
C LEU A 401 -3.30 -25.14 22.32
N TRP A 402 -2.51 -26.02 22.93
CA TRP A 402 -1.24 -26.49 22.36
C TRP A 402 -1.43 -27.20 21.01
N ARG A 403 -2.39 -28.13 20.91
CA ARG A 403 -2.68 -28.84 19.64
C ARG A 403 -3.15 -27.89 18.54
N ALA A 404 -4.03 -26.94 18.88
CA ALA A 404 -4.49 -25.91 17.96
C ALA A 404 -3.32 -25.05 17.48
N THR A 405 -2.43 -24.62 18.37
CA THR A 405 -1.22 -23.85 18.03
C THR A 405 -0.31 -24.59 17.07
N LEU A 406 -0.03 -25.88 17.33
CA LEU A 406 0.77 -26.69 16.43
C LEU A 406 0.11 -26.82 15.05
N ALA A 407 -1.22 -26.99 15.00
CA ALA A 407 -1.95 -27.04 13.75
C ALA A 407 -1.81 -25.71 12.97
N THR A 408 -2.01 -24.56 13.61
CA THR A 408 -1.94 -23.27 12.91
C THR A 408 -0.54 -22.89 12.45
N MET A 409 0.51 -23.30 13.18
CA MET A 409 1.90 -23.07 12.78
C MET A 409 2.40 -24.02 11.69
N THR A 410 1.71 -25.14 11.48
CA THR A 410 2.03 -26.11 10.41
C THR A 410 1.22 -25.88 9.14
N VAL A 411 0.30 -24.89 9.12
CA VAL A 411 -0.50 -24.53 7.95
C VAL A 411 0.43 -24.01 6.84
N LYS A 412 0.60 -24.85 5.83
CA LYS A 412 1.37 -24.62 4.61
C LYS A 412 0.64 -23.63 3.68
N ARG A 413 1.39 -22.62 3.24
CA ARG A 413 1.73 -22.30 1.84
C ARG A 413 0.59 -22.50 0.81
N GLY A 414 0.05 -21.39 0.30
CA GLY A 414 -0.92 -21.34 -0.81
C GLY A 414 -0.42 -21.98 -2.11
N ALA A 415 -1.21 -21.92 -3.19
CA ALA A 415 -0.94 -22.63 -4.44
C ALA A 415 0.47 -22.34 -5.03
N SER A 416 1.02 -21.13 -4.82
CA SER A 416 2.35 -20.73 -5.27
C SER A 416 3.51 -21.13 -4.33
N GLN A 417 3.21 -21.75 -3.19
CA GLN A 417 4.13 -22.01 -2.07
C GLN A 417 4.86 -20.79 -1.47
N ARG A 418 4.60 -19.57 -1.98
CA ARG A 418 5.28 -18.32 -1.57
C ARG A 418 4.51 -17.51 -0.53
N HIS A 419 3.20 -17.73 -0.44
CA HIS A 419 2.31 -16.97 0.43
C HIS A 419 1.75 -17.86 1.52
N ALA A 420 1.72 -17.37 2.74
CA ALA A 420 1.12 -18.04 3.88
C ALA A 420 -0.10 -17.23 4.36
N TYR A 421 -1.08 -17.90 4.99
CA TYR A 421 -2.34 -17.29 5.40
C TYR A 421 -2.66 -17.60 6.86
N LEU A 422 -3.27 -16.63 7.55
CA LEU A 422 -3.97 -16.92 8.79
C LEU A 422 -5.07 -17.97 8.51
N PRO A 423 -5.18 -19.02 9.34
CA PRO A 423 -6.29 -19.96 9.22
C PRO A 423 -7.61 -19.21 9.34
N SER A 424 -8.59 -19.52 8.50
CA SER A 424 -9.96 -18.97 8.63
C SER A 424 -10.74 -19.54 9.81
N GLU A 425 -10.26 -20.65 10.37
CA GLU A 425 -10.92 -21.42 11.41
C GLU A 425 -9.87 -22.22 12.20
N ILE A 426 -9.94 -22.17 13.53
CA ILE A 426 -9.01 -22.87 14.42
C ILE A 426 -9.77 -23.91 15.23
N TRP A 427 -9.41 -25.18 15.07
CA TRP A 427 -10.17 -26.32 15.58
C TRP A 427 -9.77 -26.76 16.99
N PHE A 428 -10.80 -27.10 17.78
CA PHE A 428 -10.76 -27.61 19.14
C PHE A 428 -11.72 -28.81 19.24
N GLY A 429 -11.25 -29.97 18.77
CA GLY A 429 -12.10 -31.16 18.60
C GLY A 429 -13.16 -30.93 17.52
N THR A 430 -14.44 -31.02 17.89
CA THR A 430 -15.58 -30.77 16.99
C THR A 430 -16.04 -29.31 16.98
N ASN A 431 -15.46 -28.46 17.82
CA ASN A 431 -15.74 -27.03 17.87
C ASN A 431 -14.57 -26.25 17.25
N SER A 432 -14.78 -24.98 16.94
CA SER A 432 -13.75 -24.12 16.41
C SER A 432 -13.89 -22.69 16.93
N LEU A 433 -12.81 -21.92 16.82
CA LEU A 433 -12.79 -20.50 17.08
C LEU A 433 -12.48 -19.74 15.80
N SER A 434 -13.00 -18.52 15.74
CA SER A 434 -12.57 -17.53 14.75
C SER A 434 -11.12 -17.12 14.99
N PRO A 435 -10.42 -16.57 13.98
CA PRO A 435 -9.04 -16.11 14.15
C PRO A 435 -8.90 -15.02 15.20
N GLN A 436 -9.87 -14.12 15.31
CA GLN A 436 -9.90 -13.06 16.31
C GLN A 436 -10.13 -13.58 17.74
N ASP A 437 -11.03 -14.55 17.92
CA ASP A 437 -11.29 -15.13 19.25
C ASP A 437 -10.10 -15.99 19.71
N TYR A 438 -9.50 -16.72 18.78
CA TYR A 438 -8.28 -17.48 19.05
C TYR A 438 -7.13 -16.56 19.47
N LEU A 439 -6.87 -15.48 18.72
CA LEU A 439 -5.81 -14.53 19.06
C LEU A 439 -6.04 -13.85 20.41
N ALA A 440 -7.28 -13.41 20.69
CA ALA A 440 -7.62 -12.83 21.99
C ALA A 440 -7.45 -13.84 23.14
N THR A 441 -7.78 -15.11 22.90
CA THR A 441 -7.62 -16.21 23.87
C THR A 441 -6.14 -16.47 24.17
N VAL A 442 -5.31 -16.60 23.13
CA VAL A 442 -3.84 -16.75 23.28
C VAL A 442 -3.25 -15.54 23.99
N ALA A 443 -3.66 -14.32 23.64
CA ALA A 443 -3.19 -13.10 24.30
C ALA A 443 -3.51 -13.10 25.80
N GLY A 444 -4.71 -13.55 26.20
CA GLY A 444 -5.07 -13.72 27.60
C GLY A 444 -4.24 -14.78 28.34
N ALA A 445 -3.93 -15.90 27.68
CA ALA A 445 -3.06 -16.93 28.23
C ALA A 445 -1.62 -16.42 28.40
N VAL A 446 -1.09 -15.69 27.41
CA VAL A 446 0.24 -15.08 27.46
C VAL A 446 0.31 -14.04 28.58
N GLU A 447 -0.68 -13.16 28.72
CA GLU A 447 -0.73 -12.21 29.84
C GLU A 447 -0.69 -12.93 31.19
N HIS A 448 -1.49 -13.99 31.36
CA HIS A 448 -1.53 -14.76 32.59
C HIS A 448 -0.15 -15.36 32.89
N HIS A 449 0.47 -16.01 31.90
CA HIS A 449 1.81 -16.58 32.03
C HIS A 449 2.88 -15.53 32.37
N LEU A 450 2.90 -14.41 31.66
CA LEU A 450 3.85 -13.34 31.94
C LEU A 450 3.65 -12.80 33.35
N THR A 451 2.41 -12.71 33.85
CA THR A 451 2.13 -12.13 35.18
C THR A 451 2.36 -13.09 36.33
N THR A 452 1.98 -14.37 36.20
CA THR A 452 1.97 -15.35 37.30
C THR A 452 3.10 -16.37 37.22
N GLY A 453 3.81 -16.45 36.08
CA GLY A 453 4.77 -17.51 35.77
C GLY A 453 4.13 -18.82 35.32
N ASN A 454 2.81 -18.98 35.39
CA ASN A 454 2.09 -20.21 35.08
C ASN A 454 1.15 -20.03 33.89
N TRP A 455 0.91 -21.08 33.10
CA TRP A 455 -0.13 -21.05 32.08
C TRP A 455 -1.48 -21.39 32.71
N PRO A 456 -2.58 -20.73 32.29
CA PRO A 456 -3.90 -21.05 32.82
C PRO A 456 -4.38 -22.41 32.30
N ASP A 457 -4.97 -23.23 33.17
CA ASP A 457 -5.68 -24.46 32.78
C ASP A 457 -6.86 -24.68 33.74
N PRO A 458 -8.13 -24.59 33.28
CA PRO A 458 -8.53 -24.34 31.89
C PRO A 458 -8.24 -22.90 31.43
N VAL A 459 -8.06 -22.72 30.11
CA VAL A 459 -7.88 -21.42 29.46
C VAL A 459 -9.25 -20.82 29.14
N PRO A 460 -9.62 -19.64 29.68
CA PRO A 460 -10.86 -18.95 29.31
C PRO A 460 -10.84 -18.48 27.86
N VAL A 461 -11.87 -18.81 27.09
CA VAL A 461 -12.05 -18.31 25.73
C VAL A 461 -12.46 -16.85 25.77
N ARG A 462 -11.82 -16.02 24.94
CA ARG A 462 -12.04 -14.58 24.85
C ARG A 462 -12.59 -14.22 23.49
N LYS A 463 -13.50 -13.25 23.48
CA LYS A 463 -14.05 -12.68 22.25
C LYS A 463 -13.10 -11.62 21.69
N GLY A 464 -12.68 -11.78 20.44
CA GLY A 464 -11.88 -10.79 19.72
C GLY A 464 -12.73 -9.69 19.11
N ILE A 465 -12.20 -8.46 19.10
CA ILE A 465 -12.82 -7.30 18.46
C ILE A 465 -11.84 -6.77 17.41
N LEU A 466 -12.25 -6.73 16.13
CA LEU A 466 -11.40 -6.22 15.05
C LEU A 466 -11.52 -4.69 14.94
N GLY A 467 -10.42 -3.98 15.19
CA GLY A 467 -10.37 -2.52 15.14
C GLY A 467 -9.90 -1.95 13.81
N PHE A 468 -9.29 -2.77 12.95
CA PHE A 468 -8.74 -2.34 11.67
C PHE A 468 -9.79 -2.25 10.54
N GLU A 469 -10.99 -2.83 10.71
CA GLU A 469 -12.01 -2.88 9.66
C GLU A 469 -12.47 -1.48 9.22
N LYS A 470 -12.42 -0.50 10.14
CA LYS A 470 -12.73 0.92 9.88
C LYS A 470 -11.84 1.59 8.83
N TYR A 471 -10.69 0.99 8.49
CA TYR A 471 -9.78 1.51 7.48
C TYR A 471 -10.08 0.98 6.07
N VAL A 472 -11.03 0.06 5.94
CA VAL A 472 -11.55 -0.45 4.67
C VAL A 472 -12.90 0.24 4.39
N ALA A 473 -13.11 0.68 3.16
CA ALA A 473 -14.36 1.31 2.77
C ALA A 473 -15.54 0.32 2.78
N GLU A 474 -16.75 0.86 2.92
CA GLU A 474 -17.98 0.13 2.63
C GLU A 474 -18.21 0.02 1.12
N ASP A 475 -18.82 -1.08 0.69
CA ASP A 475 -19.24 -1.23 -0.70
C ASP A 475 -20.33 -0.20 -1.04
N SER A 476 -20.17 0.46 -2.18
CA SER A 476 -21.14 1.43 -2.70
C SER A 476 -20.82 1.73 -4.16
N GLU A 477 -21.81 2.15 -4.95
CA GLU A 477 -21.57 2.62 -6.33
C GLU A 477 -20.49 3.72 -6.38
N ARG A 478 -20.45 4.59 -5.36
CA ARG A 478 -19.44 5.65 -5.27
C ARG A 478 -18.02 5.11 -5.15
N LEU A 479 -17.82 3.97 -4.48
CA LEU A 479 -16.51 3.32 -4.39
C LEU A 479 -16.00 2.93 -5.79
N TRP A 480 -16.93 2.56 -6.67
CA TRP A 480 -16.72 2.17 -8.07
C TRP A 480 -17.08 3.30 -9.04
N GLY A 481 -16.95 4.56 -8.63
CA GLY A 481 -17.52 5.71 -9.34
C GLY A 481 -16.86 6.12 -10.66
N TRP A 482 -15.91 5.33 -11.19
CA TRP A 482 -15.32 5.64 -12.49
C TRP A 482 -16.25 5.23 -13.63
N VAL A 483 -16.24 6.00 -14.72
CA VAL A 483 -17.24 5.91 -15.79
C VAL A 483 -17.25 4.57 -16.54
N ILE A 484 -16.17 3.79 -16.44
CA ILE A 484 -16.02 2.50 -17.14
C ILE A 484 -16.84 1.38 -16.50
N PHE A 485 -17.23 1.52 -15.23
CA PHE A 485 -18.01 0.48 -14.56
C PHE A 485 -19.43 0.41 -15.12
N PRO A 486 -20.04 -0.79 -15.16
CA PRO A 486 -21.47 -0.91 -15.38
C PRO A 486 -22.26 -0.01 -14.42
N GLU A 487 -23.41 0.48 -14.88
CA GLU A 487 -24.30 1.28 -14.05
C GLU A 487 -24.81 0.46 -12.86
N GLY A 488 -24.78 1.03 -11.65
CA GLY A 488 -25.15 0.33 -10.43
C GLY A 488 -24.16 -0.75 -9.98
N PHE A 489 -22.89 -0.68 -10.40
CA PHE A 489 -21.90 -1.70 -10.03
C PHE A 489 -21.59 -1.70 -8.53
N HIS A 490 -21.58 -2.92 -7.98
CA HIS A 490 -21.29 -3.24 -6.59
C HIS A 490 -20.41 -4.49 -6.54
N ALA A 491 -19.50 -4.56 -5.57
CA ALA A 491 -18.67 -5.74 -5.38
C ALA A 491 -18.44 -6.04 -3.89
N PRO A 492 -19.49 -6.42 -3.14
CA PRO A 492 -19.41 -6.65 -1.70
C PRO A 492 -18.39 -7.73 -1.32
N ARG A 493 -18.19 -8.75 -2.17
CA ARG A 493 -17.19 -9.79 -1.94
C ARG A 493 -15.76 -9.27 -2.02
N ILE A 494 -15.47 -8.34 -2.94
CA ILE A 494 -14.15 -7.69 -3.02
C ILE A 494 -13.88 -6.93 -1.71
N VAL A 495 -14.88 -6.22 -1.18
CA VAL A 495 -14.76 -5.49 0.09
C VAL A 495 -14.66 -6.45 1.29
N GLU A 496 -15.37 -7.58 1.28
CA GLU A 496 -15.23 -8.63 2.30
C GLU A 496 -13.80 -9.18 2.34
N LEU A 497 -13.24 -9.57 1.18
CA LEU A 497 -11.85 -10.01 1.08
C LEU A 497 -10.89 -8.91 1.53
N ALA A 498 -11.21 -7.64 1.26
CA ALA A 498 -10.39 -6.52 1.68
C ALA A 498 -10.27 -6.43 3.21
N ARG A 499 -11.38 -6.63 3.93
CA ARG A 499 -11.42 -6.68 5.40
C ARG A 499 -10.66 -7.87 5.96
N LEU A 500 -10.80 -9.04 5.33
CA LEU A 500 -10.05 -10.22 5.75
C LEU A 500 -8.53 -10.02 5.62
N GLN A 501 -8.08 -9.28 4.61
CA GLN A 501 -6.65 -8.99 4.45
C GLN A 501 -6.16 -7.78 5.26
N ALA A 502 -7.06 -7.00 5.86
CA ALA A 502 -6.70 -5.90 6.76
C ALA A 502 -6.01 -6.37 8.06
N TRP A 503 -5.96 -7.68 8.32
CA TRP A 503 -5.06 -8.26 9.32
C TRP A 503 -3.58 -7.90 9.08
N THR A 504 -3.20 -7.69 7.82
CA THR A 504 -1.84 -7.26 7.42
C THR A 504 -1.63 -5.75 7.49
N LEU A 505 -2.69 -4.98 7.77
CA LEU A 505 -2.69 -3.52 7.73
C LEU A 505 -1.84 -2.95 8.85
N LYS A 506 -0.93 -2.03 8.52
CA LYS A 506 -0.21 -1.21 9.49
C LYS A 506 0.31 0.08 8.86
N PRO A 507 0.49 1.17 9.61
CA PRO A 507 1.13 2.38 9.09
C PRO A 507 2.59 2.09 8.68
N ALA A 508 3.05 2.73 7.63
CA ALA A 508 4.46 2.70 7.25
C ALA A 508 5.17 3.85 7.98
N LEU A 509 6.26 3.54 8.67
CA LEU A 509 7.02 4.53 9.43
C LEU A 509 8.27 4.92 8.64
N LEU A 510 8.53 6.22 8.56
CA LEU A 510 9.79 6.71 8.00
C LEU A 510 10.94 6.26 8.89
N LYS A 511 12.01 5.68 8.29
CA LYS A 511 13.26 5.48 9.01
C LYS A 511 13.77 6.83 9.52
N ARG A 512 13.87 6.97 10.84
CA ARG A 512 14.61 8.07 11.45
C ARG A 512 16.09 7.84 11.11
N ARG A 513 16.71 8.77 10.40
CA ARG A 513 18.14 8.73 10.09
C ARG A 513 18.97 9.11 11.30
#